data_AF-A0AAV4BDD2-F1
#
_entry.id   AF-A0AAV4BDD2-F1
#
_cell.length_a   1.000
_cell.length_b   1.000
_cell.length_c   1.000
_cell.angle_alpha   90.00
_cell.angle_beta   90.00
_cell.angle_gamma   90.00
#
_symmetry.space_group_name_H-M   'P 1'
#
loop_
_entity.id
_entity.type
_entity.pdbx_description
1 polymer ?
#
loop_
_entity_poly.entity_id
_entity_poly.type
_entity_poly.pdbx_seq_one_letter_code
_entity_poly.pdbx_strand_id
1 'polypeptide(L)'
;MEKKKLGLPQPDKIPNTDIGLAHVYVGDEPFALTQSLMRPFPRRQLNNDRRIFSYRLARAKRQVKCAFGIASSMWSQNMLQTLSKQSALHTITVKKGGRCGAA
;
A
#
# COMPACT_ATOMS: atom_id res chain seq x y z
N MET A 1 15.24 -4.48 -27.29
CA MET A 1 15.02 -4.94 -25.91
C MET A 1 14.84 -3.71 -25.04
N GLU A 2 13.70 -3.61 -24.37
CA GLU A 2 13.00 -2.35 -24.07
C GLU A 2 13.79 -1.33 -23.24
N LYS A 3 13.85 -0.12 -23.79
CA LYS A 3 14.41 1.08 -23.16
C LYS A 3 13.34 1.72 -22.26
N LYS A 4 13.68 1.88 -20.98
CA LYS A 4 13.36 3.03 -20.12
C LYS A 4 11.98 3.68 -20.34
N LYS A 5 10.91 3.09 -19.79
CA LYS A 5 9.62 3.80 -19.70
C LYS A 5 8.81 3.48 -18.45
N LEU A 6 9.48 3.26 -17.32
CA LEU A 6 8.80 3.05 -16.03
C LEU A 6 8.62 4.32 -15.21
N GLY A 7 9.01 5.50 -15.71
CA GLY A 7 8.87 6.76 -14.95
C GLY A 7 9.64 6.77 -13.62
N LEU A 8 10.56 5.83 -13.44
CA LEU A 8 11.37 5.72 -12.23
C LEU A 8 12.40 6.87 -12.21
N PRO A 9 12.61 7.51 -11.05
CA PRO A 9 13.64 8.51 -10.92
C PRO A 9 15.02 7.92 -11.20
N GLN A 10 15.94 8.78 -11.60
CA GLN A 10 17.33 8.34 -11.82
C GLN A 10 17.90 7.75 -10.52
N PRO A 11 18.87 6.82 -10.62
CA PRO A 11 19.54 6.29 -9.44
C PRO A 11 20.06 7.43 -8.58
N ASP A 12 19.74 7.41 -7.29
CA ASP A 12 20.14 8.46 -6.35
C ASP A 12 21.13 7.90 -5.33
N LYS A 13 21.94 8.77 -4.75
CA LYS A 13 22.90 8.39 -3.73
C LYS A 13 22.18 8.17 -2.40
N ILE A 14 22.56 7.10 -1.72
CA ILE A 14 22.09 6.87 -0.35
C ILE A 14 22.70 7.96 0.54
N PRO A 15 21.94 8.59 1.45
CA PRO A 15 22.51 9.56 2.39
C PRO A 15 23.70 8.94 3.13
N ASN A 16 24.82 9.67 3.18
CA ASN A 16 26.11 9.25 3.75
C ASN A 16 26.85 8.12 3.00
N THR A 17 26.55 7.85 1.73
CA THR A 17 27.32 6.87 0.94
C THR A 17 27.47 7.30 -0.53
N ASP A 18 28.61 6.98 -1.16
CA ASP A 18 28.81 7.18 -2.61
C ASP A 18 28.18 6.10 -3.51
N ILE A 19 27.43 5.17 -2.91
CA ILE A 19 26.76 4.10 -3.65
C ILE A 19 25.48 4.67 -4.29
N GLY A 20 25.47 4.73 -5.63
CA GLY A 20 24.28 5.05 -6.41
C GLY A 20 23.33 3.86 -6.46
N LEU A 21 22.15 3.99 -5.87
CA LEU A 21 21.16 2.92 -5.83
C LEU A 21 20.05 3.20 -6.86
N ALA A 22 19.81 2.22 -7.74
CA ALA A 22 18.72 2.30 -8.69
C ALA A 22 17.37 2.10 -8.00
N HIS A 23 16.39 2.91 -8.39
CA HIS A 23 15.01 2.71 -7.99
C HIS A 23 14.44 1.49 -8.69
N VAL A 24 13.88 0.56 -7.91
CA VAL A 24 13.33 -0.71 -8.41
C VAL A 24 11.96 -0.96 -7.81
N TYR A 25 11.07 -1.58 -8.59
CA TYR A 25 9.82 -2.12 -8.10
C TYR A 25 10.06 -3.46 -7.40
N VAL A 26 9.20 -3.77 -6.44
CA VAL A 26 9.19 -5.07 -5.76
C VAL A 26 8.04 -5.90 -6.31
N GLY A 27 8.37 -6.98 -7.02
CA GLY A 27 7.41 -7.89 -7.64
C GLY A 27 7.18 -9.18 -6.83
N ASP A 28 6.24 -9.98 -7.33
CA ASP A 28 6.03 -11.36 -6.91
C ASP A 28 6.70 -12.37 -7.86
N GLU A 29 6.67 -13.64 -7.47
CA GLU A 29 7.34 -14.74 -8.17
C GLU A 29 6.95 -14.94 -9.66
N PRO A 30 5.71 -14.70 -10.14
CA PRO A 30 5.36 -14.93 -11.54
C PRO A 30 5.92 -13.88 -12.50
N PHE A 31 6.48 -12.77 -11.99
CA PHE A 31 7.05 -11.74 -12.86
C PHE A 31 8.50 -12.08 -13.26
N ALA A 32 8.86 -11.78 -14.50
CA ALA A 32 10.23 -11.93 -14.98
C ALA A 32 11.17 -10.96 -14.27
N LEU A 33 12.34 -11.44 -13.82
CA LEU A 33 13.36 -10.59 -13.21
C LEU A 33 13.87 -9.61 -14.27
N THR A 34 13.65 -8.32 -14.05
CA THR A 34 14.06 -7.24 -14.96
C THR A 34 14.94 -6.27 -14.18
N GLN A 35 15.75 -5.44 -14.86
CA GLN A 35 16.62 -4.45 -14.20
C GLN A 35 15.86 -3.49 -13.25
N SER A 36 14.57 -3.28 -13.48
CA SER A 36 13.71 -2.42 -12.67
C SER A 36 12.78 -3.19 -11.73
N LEU A 37 12.87 -4.52 -11.65
CA LEU A 37 11.97 -5.36 -10.86
C LEU A 37 12.72 -6.40 -10.02
N MET A 38 12.68 -6.23 -8.70
CA MET A 38 13.22 -7.18 -7.73
C MET A 38 12.15 -8.19 -7.32
N ARG A 39 12.49 -9.48 -7.37
CA ARG A 39 11.61 -10.59 -6.92
C ARG A 39 12.38 -11.56 -6.01
N PRO A 40 11.70 -12.31 -5.13
CA PRO A 40 12.36 -13.32 -4.30
C PRO A 40 12.98 -14.42 -5.17
N PHE A 41 14.08 -15.01 -4.68
CA PHE A 41 14.70 -16.13 -5.38
C PHE A 41 13.85 -17.40 -5.22
N PRO A 42 13.76 -18.25 -6.26
CA PRO A 42 13.05 -19.52 -6.17
C PRO A 42 13.72 -20.43 -5.13
N ARG A 43 12.91 -21.13 -4.35
CA ARG A 43 13.35 -21.95 -3.19
C ARG A 43 14.34 -23.07 -3.53
N ARG A 44 14.50 -23.43 -4.81
CA ARG A 44 15.29 -24.58 -5.27
C ARG A 44 16.82 -24.36 -5.27
N GLN A 45 17.30 -23.11 -5.21
CA GLN A 45 18.74 -22.79 -5.23
C GLN A 45 19.09 -21.60 -4.31
N LEU A 46 18.94 -21.79 -3.00
CA LEU A 46 19.24 -20.77 -1.99
C LEU A 46 20.66 -20.91 -1.43
N ASN A 47 21.57 -20.07 -1.92
CA ASN A 47 22.78 -19.71 -1.18
C ASN A 47 22.41 -18.78 -0.01
N ASN A 48 23.27 -18.68 1.02
CA ASN A 48 23.03 -17.85 2.20
C ASN A 48 22.68 -16.40 1.85
N ASP A 49 23.39 -15.79 0.90
CA ASP A 49 23.11 -14.40 0.48
C ASP A 49 21.73 -14.25 -0.16
N ARG A 50 21.32 -15.22 -0.99
CA ARG A 50 19.99 -15.25 -1.62
C ARG A 50 18.88 -15.44 -0.60
N ARG A 51 19.15 -16.20 0.47
CA ARG A 51 18.24 -16.38 1.60
C ARG A 51 18.08 -15.08 2.39
N ILE A 52 19.18 -14.40 2.70
CA ILE A 52 19.16 -13.10 3.40
C ILE A 52 18.41 -12.06 2.57
N PHE A 53 18.69 -11.99 1.26
CA PHE A 53 17.99 -11.11 0.35
C PHE A 53 16.48 -11.39 0.33
N SER A 54 16.08 -12.64 0.10
CA SER A 54 14.67 -13.02 0.02
C SER A 54 13.93 -12.78 1.33
N TYR A 55 14.60 -12.99 2.47
CA TYR A 55 14.05 -12.66 3.79
C TYR A 55 13.83 -11.16 3.96
N ARG A 56 14.81 -10.32 3.60
CA ARG A 56 14.67 -8.84 3.66
C ARG A 56 13.54 -8.36 2.76
N LEU A 57 13.43 -8.90 1.56
CA LEU A 57 12.37 -8.57 0.62
C LEU A 57 10.98 -8.95 1.17
N ALA A 58 10.83 -10.16 1.71
CA ALA A 58 9.58 -10.61 2.32
C ALA A 58 9.18 -9.73 3.52
N ARG A 59 10.16 -9.32 4.34
CA ARG A 59 9.95 -8.41 5.48
C ARG A 59 9.50 -7.02 5.04
N ALA A 60 10.09 -6.47 3.97
CA ALA A 60 9.65 -5.20 3.40
C ALA A 60 8.20 -5.28 2.91
N LYS A 61 7.86 -6.33 2.15
CA LYS A 61 6.48 -6.57 1.68
C LYS A 61 5.47 -6.69 2.81
N ARG A 62 5.83 -7.39 3.90
CA ARG A 62 4.96 -7.54 5.06
C ARG A 62 4.63 -6.17 5.69
N GLN A 63 5.62 -5.29 5.84
CA GLN A 63 5.40 -3.94 6.39
C GLN A 63 4.43 -3.14 5.53
N VAL A 64 4.61 -3.13 4.20
CA VAL A 64 3.71 -2.44 3.27
C VAL A 64 2.28 -2.99 3.36
N LYS A 65 2.13 -4.32 3.37
CA LYS A 65 0.81 -4.96 3.52
C LYS A 65 0.12 -4.62 4.84
N CYS A 66 0.86 -4.65 5.95
CA CYS A 66 0.32 -4.29 7.25
C CYS A 66 -0.11 -2.82 7.31
N ALA A 67 0.71 -1.90 6.81
CA ALA A 67 0.38 -0.48 6.74
C ALA A 67 -0.87 -0.22 5.89
N PHE A 68 -0.95 -0.86 4.71
CA PHE A 68 -2.12 -0.76 3.85
C PHE A 68 -3.37 -1.32 4.51
N GLY A 69 -3.28 -2.47 5.20
CA GLY A 69 -4.40 -3.05 5.94
C GLY A 69 -4.94 -2.13 7.04
N ILE A 70 -4.06 -1.45 7.77
CA ILE A 70 -4.44 -0.44 8.77
C ILE A 70 -5.14 0.73 8.08
N ALA A 71 -4.57 1.27 7.01
CA ALA A 71 -5.13 2.38 6.26
C ALA A 71 -6.52 2.04 5.67
N SER A 72 -6.68 0.86 5.08
CA SER A 72 -7.96 0.40 4.53
C SER A 72 -9.01 0.17 5.61
N SER A 73 -8.61 -0.36 6.77
CA SER A 73 -9.50 -0.55 7.92
C SER A 73 -10.01 0.79 8.45
N MET A 74 -9.09 1.75 8.64
CA MET A 74 -9.42 3.11 9.09
C MET A 74 -10.35 3.83 8.11
N TRP A 75 -10.08 3.74 6.80
CA TRP A 75 -10.93 4.34 5.78
C TRP A 75 -12.34 3.73 5.79
N SER A 76 -12.44 2.41 5.88
CA SER A 76 -13.72 1.70 5.94
C SER A 76 -14.53 2.06 7.18
N GLN A 77 -13.89 2.15 8.35
CA GLN A 77 -14.56 2.56 9.59
C GLN A 77 -15.03 4.01 9.54
N ASN A 78 -14.19 4.92 9.03
CA ASN A 78 -14.57 6.33 8.90
C ASN A 78 -15.73 6.50 7.92
N MET A 79 -15.75 5.74 6.83
CA MET A 79 -16.83 5.78 5.85
C MET A 79 -18.16 5.25 6.43
N LEU A 80 -18.13 4.17 7.21
CA LEU A 80 -19.32 3.65 7.89
C LEU A 80 -19.84 4.61 8.97
N GLN A 81 -18.96 5.28 9.70
CA GLN A 81 -19.35 6.31 10.68
C GLN A 81 -20.01 7.53 10.03
N THR A 82 -19.58 7.94 8.84
CA THR A 82 -20.24 9.02 8.10
C THR A 82 -21.66 8.65 7.66
N LEU A 83 -21.88 7.40 7.24
CA LEU A 83 -23.21 6.92 6.85
C LEU A 83 -24.16 6.82 8.05
N SER A 84 -23.69 6.37 9.22
CA SER A 84 -24.53 6.30 10.43
C SER A 84 -24.87 7.68 11.01
N LYS A 85 -23.97 8.66 10.87
CA LYS A 85 -24.26 10.06 11.28
C LYS A 85 -25.27 10.74 10.34
N GLN A 86 -25.23 10.45 9.05
CA GLN A 86 -26.21 10.99 8.08
C GLN A 86 -27.63 10.47 8.31
N SER A 87 -27.80 9.16 8.60
CA SER A 87 -29.13 8.60 8.92
C SER A 87 -29.72 9.16 10.23
N ALA A 88 -28.88 9.44 11.22
CA ALA A 88 -29.31 10.08 12.47
C ALA A 88 -29.74 11.54 12.26
N LEU A 89 -29.00 12.33 11.47
CA LEU A 89 -29.35 13.72 11.16
C LEU A 89 -30.64 13.83 10.34
N HIS A 90 -30.85 12.93 9.38
CA HIS A 90 -32.10 12.87 8.59
C HIS A 90 -33.31 12.50 9.47
N THR A 91 -33.15 11.56 10.41
CA THR A 91 -34.21 11.18 11.37
C THR A 91 -34.58 12.33 12.31
N ILE A 92 -33.59 13.10 12.79
CA ILE A 92 -33.83 14.24 13.69
C ILE A 92 -34.49 15.40 12.95
N THR A 93 -34.16 15.65 11.67
CA THR A 93 -34.82 16.68 10.85
C THR A 93 -36.26 16.31 10.51
N VAL A 94 -36.56 15.04 10.21
CA VAL A 94 -37.95 14.57 9.99
C VAL A 94 -38.79 14.67 11.28
N LYS A 95 -38.21 14.34 12.45
CA LYS A 95 -38.95 14.36 13.73
C LYS A 95 -39.23 15.77 14.27
N LYS A 96 -38.42 16.77 13.91
CA LYS A 96 -38.65 18.19 14.26
C LYS A 96 -39.70 18.89 13.38
N GLY A 97 -40.08 18.30 12.24
CA GLY A 97 -41.17 18.82 11.39
C GLY A 97 -42.59 18.45 11.86
N GLY A 98 -42.73 17.63 12.91
CA GLY A 98 -44.02 17.15 13.42
C GLY A 98 -44.45 17.80 14.73
N ARG A 99 -44.67 19.12 14.73
CA ARG A 99 -45.50 19.82 15.74
C ARG A 99 -45.69 21.29 15.34
N CYS A 100 -46.82 21.60 14.69
CA CYS A 100 -47.48 22.92 14.70
C CYS A 100 -48.93 22.80 14.20
N GLY A 101 -49.90 23.19 15.05
CA GLY A 101 -51.31 23.47 14.74
C GLY A 101 -52.25 22.26 14.76
N ALA A 102 -53.46 22.29 15.32
CA ALA A 102 -54.33 23.43 15.60
C ALA A 102 -55.11 23.26 16.91
N ALA A 103 -55.36 24.41 17.53
CA ALA A 103 -56.34 24.66 18.57
C ALA A 103 -57.77 24.58 18.02
#